data_AF-A0A848VME7-F1
#
_entry.id   AF-A0A848VME7-F1
#
_cell.length_a   1.000
_cell.length_b   1.000
_cell.length_c   1.000
_cell.angle_alpha   90.00
_cell.angle_beta   90.00
_cell.angle_gamma   90.00
#
_symmetry.space_group_name_H-M   'P 1'
#
loop_
_entity.id
_entity.type
_entity.pdbx_description
1 polymer ?
#
loop_
_entity_poly.entity_id
_entity_poly.type
_entity_poly.pdbx_seq_one_letter_code
_entity_poly.pdbx_strand_id
1 'polypeptide(L)' 'MSNQGKKLEIEKADVSPVCPHCERKVEKLIEISRGFFAVNRVFCCPHCHKILGMAAGQ' A
#
# COMPACT_ATOMS: atom_id res chain seq x y z
N MET A 1 35.04 -9.33 -26.43
CA MET A 1 34.37 -9.92 -25.26
C MET A 1 33.08 -9.14 -25.04
N SER A 2 31.94 -9.66 -25.51
CA SER A 2 30.68 -8.91 -25.55
C SER A 2 29.95 -9.02 -24.21
N ASN A 3 29.76 -7.89 -23.53
CA ASN A 3 28.96 -7.78 -22.31
C ASN A 3 27.47 -7.88 -22.69
N GLN A 4 26.85 -9.05 -22.49
CA GLN A 4 25.40 -9.20 -22.60
C GLN A 4 24.75 -8.70 -21.31
N GLY A 5 24.21 -7.48 -21.34
CA GLY A 5 23.36 -6.96 -20.28
C GLY A 5 22.07 -7.79 -20.19
N LYS A 6 21.81 -8.40 -19.03
CA LYS A 6 20.54 -9.09 -18.78
C LYS A 6 19.40 -8.07 -18.75
N LYS A 7 18.43 -8.23 -19.65
CA LYS A 7 17.16 -7.47 -19.60
C LYS A 7 16.37 -7.95 -18.39
N LEU A 8 16.12 -7.05 -17.45
CA LEU A 8 15.21 -7.30 -16.33
C LEU A 8 13.76 -7.20 -16.83
N GLU A 9 12.96 -8.21 -16.56
CA GLU A 9 11.53 -8.22 -16.85
C GLU A 9 10.77 -7.88 -15.57
N ILE A 10 9.97 -6.83 -15.59
CA ILE A 10 9.15 -6.42 -14.45
C ILE A 10 7.79 -7.09 -14.61
N GLU A 11 7.52 -8.08 -13.75
CA GLU A 11 6.21 -8.71 -13.66
C GLU A 11 5.27 -7.85 -12.80
N LYS A 12 4.11 -7.51 -13.35
CA LYS A 12 3.02 -6.88 -12.59
C LYS A 12 2.13 -7.99 -12.03
N ALA A 13 2.22 -8.24 -10.73
CA ALA A 13 1.36 -9.18 -10.03
C ALA A 13 0.27 -8.44 -9.25
N ASP A 14 -0.99 -8.85 -9.40
CA ASP A 14 -2.08 -8.45 -8.51
C ASP A 14 -1.95 -9.19 -7.19
N VAL A 15 -1.14 -8.62 -6.28
CA VAL A 15 -0.96 -9.17 -4.94
C VAL A 15 -2.10 -8.68 -4.04
N SER A 16 -2.80 -9.63 -3.42
CA SER A 16 -3.75 -9.30 -2.35
C SER A 16 -2.97 -9.06 -1.05
N PRO A 17 -2.87 -7.82 -0.55
CA PRO A 17 -2.06 -7.53 0.62
C PRO A 17 -2.65 -8.22 1.85
N VAL A 18 -1.76 -8.77 2.67
CA VAL A 18 -2.11 -9.32 3.99
C VAL A 18 -1.78 -8.28 5.04
N CYS A 19 -2.69 -8.06 5.98
CA CYS A 19 -2.47 -7.13 7.08
C CYS A 19 -1.32 -7.67 7.97
N PRO A 20 -0.23 -6.92 8.18
CA PRO A 20 0.88 -7.36 9.02
C PRO A 20 0.53 -7.41 10.51
N HIS A 21 -0.64 -6.91 10.91
CA HIS A 21 -1.05 -6.86 12.31
C HIS A 21 -2.08 -7.91 12.72
N CYS A 22 -2.88 -8.40 11.77
CA CYS A 22 -3.92 -9.39 12.06
C CYS A 22 -3.89 -10.57 11.09
N GLU A 23 -2.96 -10.59 10.14
CA GLU A 23 -2.71 -11.67 9.19
C GLU A 23 -3.89 -12.01 8.28
N ARG A 24 -4.89 -11.13 8.23
CA ARG A 24 -6.06 -11.27 7.33
C ARG A 24 -5.80 -10.59 6.00
N LYS A 25 -6.38 -11.15 4.94
CA LYS A 25 -6.41 -10.51 3.61
C LYS A 25 -7.13 -9.16 3.68
N VAL A 26 -6.51 -8.15 3.09
CA VAL A 26 -7.01 -6.79 3.02
C VAL A 26 -7.63 -6.58 1.64
N GLU A 27 -8.94 -6.76 1.56
CA GLU A 27 -9.70 -6.57 0.31
C GLU A 27 -10.11 -5.12 0.08
N LYS A 28 -10.19 -4.35 1.16
CA LYS A 28 -10.59 -2.94 1.18
C LYS A 28 -9.76 -2.19 2.21
N LEU A 29 -9.48 -0.91 1.95
CA LEU A 29 -8.84 -0.01 2.90
C LEU A 29 -9.85 1.04 3.37
N ILE A 30 -9.80 1.37 4.66
CA ILE A 30 -10.55 2.50 5.21
C ILE A 30 -9.66 3.72 5.06
N GLU A 31 -10.09 4.71 4.28
CA GLU A 31 -9.41 6.01 4.19
C GLU A 31 -10.02 7.00 5.18
N ILE A 32 -9.17 7.61 6.01
CA ILE A 32 -9.53 8.69 6.92
C ILE A 32 -8.82 9.95 6.46
N SER A 33 -9.58 10.96 6.05
CA SER A 33 -9.09 12.30 5.73
C SER A 33 -9.29 13.24 6.94
N ARG A 34 -8.25 13.94 7.37
CA ARG A 34 -8.37 15.00 8.40
C ARG A 34 -7.86 16.34 7.87
N GLY A 35 -8.73 17.35 7.88
CA GLY A 35 -8.39 18.76 7.62
C GLY A 35 -8.51 19.25 6.17
N PHE A 36 -8.66 20.56 6.00
CA PHE A 36 -8.78 21.24 4.70
C PHE A 36 -7.42 21.71 4.13
N PHE A 37 -6.42 21.93 4.99
CA PHE A 37 -5.10 22.50 4.64
C PHE A 37 -3.91 21.53 4.75
N ALA A 38 -4.11 20.34 5.29
CA ALA A 38 -3.09 19.31 5.42
C ALA A 38 -3.77 17.95 5.27
N VAL A 39 -4.19 17.62 4.04
CA VAL A 39 -4.90 16.38 3.76
C VAL A 39 -3.93 15.21 3.99
N ASN A 40 -3.99 14.64 5.19
CA ASN A 40 -3.35 13.38 5.51
C ASN A 40 -4.39 12.27 5.31
N ARG A 41 -4.24 11.49 4.26
CA ARG A 41 -5.01 10.26 4.01
C ARG A 41 -4.38 9.14 4.82
N VAL A 42 -5.11 8.63 5.80
CA VAL A 42 -4.68 7.49 6.60
C VAL A 42 -5.44 6.25 6.12
N PHE A 43 -4.70 5.22 5.72
CA PHE A 43 -5.27 3.93 5.32
C PHE A 43 -5.25 2.98 6.51
N CYS A 44 -6.40 2.46 6.90
CA CYS A 44 -6.56 1.52 8.00
C CYS A 44 -7.07 0.16 7.53
N CYS A 45 -6.68 -0.90 8.24
CA CYS A 45 -7.21 -2.25 8.04
C CYS A 45 -8.68 -2.33 8.49
N PRO A 46 -9.59 -2.89 7.68
CA PRO A 46 -11.00 -3.01 8.06
C PRO A 46 -11.26 -4.08 9.14
N HIS A 47 -10.31 -4.97 9.40
CA HIS A 47 -10.48 -6.07 10.34
C HIS A 47 -10.01 -5.73 11.76
N CYS A 48 -8.88 -5.04 11.88
CA CYS A 48 -8.26 -4.71 13.16
C CYS A 48 -8.16 -3.20 13.43
N HIS A 49 -8.58 -2.37 12.48
CA HIS A 49 -8.56 -0.90 12.55
C HIS A 49 -7.18 -0.26 12.78
N LYS A 50 -6.09 -1.02 12.62
CA LYS A 50 -4.73 -0.49 12.67
C LYS A 50 -4.34 0.19 11.37
N ILE A 51 -3.47 1.19 11.48
CA ILE A 51 -2.96 1.97 10.35
C ILE A 51 -2.03 1.11 9.50
N LEU A 52 -2.29 1.06 8.20
CA LEU A 52 -1.49 0.34 7.19
C LEU A 52 -0.64 1.29 6.35
N GLY A 53 -1.05 2.55 6.22
CA GLY A 53 -0.31 3.54 5.45
C GLY A 53 -0.82 4.95 5.70
N MET A 54 0.02 5.92 5.36
CA MET A 54 -0.32 7.34 5.39
C MET A 54 0.19 7.98 4.11
N ALA A 55 -0.62 8.85 3.52
CA ALA A 55 -0.24 9.70 2.41
C ALA A 55 -0.58 11.15 2.75
N ALA A 56 0.41 12.03 2.66
CA ALA A 56 0.15 13.47 2.66
C ALA A 56 -0.19 13.88 1.22
N GLY A 57 -1.26 14.66 1.05
CA GLY A 57 -1.59 15.27 -0.23
C GLY A 57 -0.43 16.16 -0.68
N GLN A 58 0.05 15.94 -1.91
CA GLN A 58 0.93 16.87 -2.62
C GLN A 58 0.16 18.14 -3.01
#